data_AF-A0A367J112-F1
#
_entry.id   AF-A0A367J112-F1
#
_cell.length_a   1.000
_cell.length_b   1.000
_cell.length_c   1.000
_cell.angle_alpha   90.00
_cell.angle_beta   90.00
_cell.angle_gamma   90.00
#
_symmetry.space_group_name_H-M   'P 1'
#
loop_
_entity.id
_entity.type
_entity.pdbx_description
1 polymer ?
#
loop_
_entity_poly.entity_id
_entity_poly.type
_entity_poly.pdbx_seq_one_letter_code
_entity_poly.pdbx_strand_id
1 'polypeptide(L)'
;TVHLLWPNKEWQMLGGLSNEKPSAIFRLKTKESAVTAQVSTPATLGISIEPIQVVEQEIATLQSANMSTALMKTTANVSQVGQVAGKVLENLYNYVTSFTVQTMPVHAIPLGQLTENGYLPLKTFQTWYDNLSRKLATNPNYLDTEKSA
;
A
#
# COMPACT_ATOMS: atom_id res chain seq x y z
N THR A 1 2.10 12.09 -25.89
CA THR A 1 1.71 11.26 -24.72
C THR A 1 1.16 9.89 -25.11
N VAL A 2 1.00 8.96 -24.16
CA VAL A 2 0.54 7.57 -24.39
C VAL A 2 -0.86 7.40 -23.81
N HIS A 3 -1.79 6.88 -24.62
CA HIS A 3 -3.22 6.74 -24.30
C HIS A 3 -3.73 5.33 -24.60
N LEU A 4 -4.74 4.87 -23.86
CA LEU A 4 -5.40 3.59 -24.04
C LEU A 4 -6.90 3.77 -24.18
N LEU A 5 -7.47 3.13 -25.20
CA LEU A 5 -8.90 3.05 -25.41
C LEU A 5 -9.37 1.62 -25.15
N TRP A 6 -10.20 1.45 -24.12
CA TRP A 6 -10.94 0.21 -23.93
C TRP A 6 -12.20 0.20 -24.81
N PRO A 7 -12.66 -0.98 -25.24
CA PRO A 7 -13.94 -1.13 -25.91
C PRO A 7 -15.05 -0.63 -24.97
N ASN A 8 -15.85 0.32 -25.45
CA ASN A 8 -16.93 0.99 -24.70
C ASN A 8 -16.48 1.94 -23.58
N LYS A 9 -15.24 2.44 -23.62
CA LYS A 9 -14.78 3.52 -22.73
C LYS A 9 -14.20 4.69 -23.51
N GLU A 10 -13.89 5.76 -22.81
CA GLU A 10 -13.16 6.92 -23.33
C GLU A 10 -11.65 6.68 -23.30
N TRP A 11 -10.91 7.52 -24.01
CA TRP A 11 -9.45 7.52 -24.00
C TRP A 11 -8.92 7.82 -22.61
N GLN A 12 -8.08 6.93 -22.10
CA GLN A 12 -7.40 7.10 -20.84
C GLN A 12 -5.91 7.35 -21.08
N MET A 13 -5.41 8.50 -20.64
CA MET A 13 -3.98 8.79 -20.67
C MET A 13 -3.24 7.90 -19.65
N LEU A 14 -2.21 7.21 -20.11
CA LEU A 14 -1.37 6.31 -19.31
C LEU A 14 -0.11 7.02 -18.79
N GLY A 15 0.46 7.92 -19.59
CA GLY A 15 1.69 8.65 -19.28
C GLY A 15 2.32 9.26 -20.52
N GLY A 16 3.65 9.42 -20.52
CA GLY A 16 4.39 9.89 -21.69
C GLY A 16 5.75 9.25 -21.85
N LEU A 17 6.32 9.45 -23.04
CA LEU A 17 7.64 9.00 -23.46
C LEU A 17 8.40 10.23 -23.96
N SER A 18 9.71 10.25 -23.75
CA SER A 18 10.61 11.31 -24.23
C SER A 18 11.93 10.70 -24.70
N ASN A 19 12.81 11.49 -25.30
CA ASN A 19 14.15 11.00 -25.68
C ASN A 19 14.98 10.59 -24.46
N GLU A 20 14.78 11.25 -23.32
CA GLU A 20 15.44 10.91 -22.06
C GLU A 20 14.87 9.62 -21.44
N LYS A 21 13.58 9.34 -21.70
CA LYS A 21 12.89 8.14 -21.24
C LYS A 21 12.13 7.47 -22.39
N PRO A 22 12.83 6.69 -23.24
CA PRO A 22 12.28 6.17 -24.49
C PRO A 22 11.31 4.98 -24.30
N SER A 23 11.20 4.44 -23.08
CA SER A 23 10.32 3.30 -22.78
C SER A 23 9.60 3.45 -21.44
N ALA A 24 8.38 2.92 -21.37
CA ALA A 24 7.59 2.84 -20.15
C ALA A 24 6.73 1.57 -20.14
N ILE A 25 6.44 1.04 -18.95
CA ILE A 25 5.60 -0.15 -18.76
C ILE A 25 4.34 0.27 -18.00
N PHE A 26 3.18 -0.02 -18.56
CA PHE A 26 1.88 0.27 -17.95
C PHE A 26 1.14 -1.03 -17.64
N ARG A 27 0.77 -1.23 -16.38
CA ARG A 27 0.01 -2.40 -15.94
C ARG A 27 -1.48 -2.13 -16.08
N LEU A 28 -2.14 -2.95 -16.90
CA LEU A 28 -3.57 -2.87 -17.12
C LEU A 28 -4.27 -3.81 -16.14
N LYS A 29 -5.05 -3.25 -15.21
CA LYS A 29 -5.94 -4.03 -14.33
C LYS A 29 -7.35 -3.96 -14.90
N THR A 30 -7.84 -5.06 -15.45
CA THR A 30 -9.26 -5.22 -15.71
C THR A 30 -9.92 -5.39 -14.36
N LYS A 31 -10.71 -4.40 -13.89
CA LYS A 31 -11.67 -4.68 -12.81
C LYS A 31 -12.65 -5.69 -13.40
N GLU A 32 -12.58 -6.94 -12.97
CA GLU A 32 -13.56 -7.97 -13.29
C GLU A 32 -14.92 -7.53 -12.73
N SER A 33 -15.65 -6.73 -13.49
CA SER A 33 -17.10 -6.75 -13.44
C SER A 33 -17.49 -8.02 -14.19
N ALA A 34 -17.83 -9.05 -13.42
CA ALA A 34 -18.27 -10.33 -13.91
C ALA A 34 -19.42 -10.20 -14.93
N VAL A 35 -19.53 -11.26 -15.74
CA VAL A 35 -20.69 -11.65 -16.55
C VAL A 35 -20.75 -11.08 -17.97
N THR A 36 -19.85 -11.55 -18.84
CA THR A 36 -20.19 -12.39 -20.01
C THR A 36 -18.93 -12.71 -20.80
N ALA A 37 -18.66 -13.99 -20.98
CA ALA A 37 -17.63 -14.45 -21.90
C ALA A 37 -18.00 -14.07 -23.35
N GLN A 38 -16.96 -13.97 -24.17
CA GLN A 38 -16.99 -13.92 -25.64
C GLN A 38 -17.26 -12.58 -26.32
N VAL A 39 -16.33 -11.63 -26.22
CA VAL A 39 -15.57 -11.15 -27.39
C VAL A 39 -14.24 -10.63 -26.85
N SER A 40 -13.10 -11.16 -27.31
CA SER A 40 -11.79 -10.54 -27.15
C SER A 40 -11.78 -9.23 -27.94
N THR A 41 -12.38 -8.19 -27.37
CA THR A 41 -12.49 -6.89 -28.01
C THR A 41 -11.11 -6.24 -27.95
N PRO A 42 -10.55 -5.83 -29.11
CA PRO A 42 -9.22 -5.23 -29.12
C PRO A 42 -9.27 -3.88 -28.39
N ALA A 43 -8.31 -3.67 -27.49
CA ALA A 43 -8.02 -2.35 -26.94
C ALA A 43 -7.07 -1.62 -27.90
N THR A 44 -7.24 -0.31 -28.05
CA THR A 44 -6.40 0.50 -28.94
C THR A 44 -5.40 1.30 -28.12
N LEU A 45 -4.12 1.17 -28.46
CA LEU A 45 -3.06 2.02 -27.91
C LEU A 45 -2.83 3.21 -28.85
N GLY A 46 -2.93 4.42 -28.31
CA GLY A 46 -2.70 5.67 -29.04
C GLY A 46 -1.43 6.36 -28.54
N ILE A 47 -0.63 6.90 -29.47
CA ILE A 47 0.53 7.73 -29.17
C ILE A 47 0.33 9.07 -29.85
N SER A 48 0.19 10.13 -29.04
CA SER A 48 0.18 11.51 -29.52
C SER A 48 1.60 12.08 -29.48
N ILE A 49 2.03 12.80 -30.52
CA ILE A 49 3.34 13.46 -30.57
C ILE A 49 3.11 14.94 -30.33
N GLU A 50 3.66 15.46 -29.25
CA GLU A 50 3.45 16.83 -28.76
C GLU A 50 4.80 17.46 -28.36
N PRO A 51 4.87 18.80 -28.28
CA PRO A 51 6.02 19.49 -27.70
C PRO A 51 6.27 19.04 -26.25
N ILE A 52 7.54 18.91 -25.87
CA ILE A 52 7.93 18.36 -24.56
C ILE A 52 7.31 19.12 -23.38
N GLN A 53 7.14 20.45 -23.49
CA GLN A 53 6.53 21.25 -22.42
C GLN A 53 5.07 20.86 -22.15
N VAL A 54 4.32 20.47 -23.19
CA VAL A 54 2.92 20.04 -23.06
C VAL A 54 2.86 18.65 -22.43
N VAL A 55 3.73 17.74 -22.89
CA VAL A 55 3.84 16.37 -22.35
C VAL A 55 4.13 16.37 -20.86
N GLU A 56 5.07 17.21 -20.41
CA GLU A 56 5.44 17.33 -19.00
C GLU A 56 4.28 17.85 -18.13
N GLN A 57 3.54 18.84 -18.62
CA GLN A 57 2.36 19.37 -17.92
C GLN A 57 1.26 18.31 -17.78
N GLU A 58 0.97 17.55 -18.83
CA GLU A 58 -0.04 16.49 -18.80
C GLU A 58 0.36 15.32 -17.89
N ILE A 59 1.65 14.97 -17.82
CA ILE A 59 2.13 13.94 -16.88
C ILE A 59 2.00 14.43 -15.43
N ALA A 60 2.29 15.70 -15.16
CA ALA A 60 2.19 16.27 -13.82
C ALA A 60 0.74 16.28 -13.30
N THR A 61 -0.24 16.55 -14.17
CA THR A 61 -1.67 16.48 -13.81
C THR A 61 -2.12 15.04 -13.55
N LEU A 62 -1.65 14.06 -14.34
CA LEU A 62 -1.93 12.64 -14.08
C LEU A 62 -1.37 12.12 -12.76
N GLN A 63 -0.16 12.54 -12.37
CA GLN A 63 0.43 12.14 -11.08
C GLN A 63 -0.41 12.63 -9.90
N SER A 64 -1.03 13.81 -10.04
CA SER A 64 -1.92 14.38 -9.03
C SER A 64 -3.26 13.62 -8.95
N ALA A 65 -3.79 13.14 -10.07
CA ALA A 65 -5.04 12.37 -10.13
C ALA A 65 -4.92 10.94 -9.57
N ASN A 66 -3.75 10.29 -9.74
CA ASN A 66 -3.53 8.89 -9.36
C ASN A 66 -3.19 8.66 -7.87
N MET A 67 -3.09 9.72 -7.06
CA MET A 67 -2.88 9.62 -5.59
C MET A 67 -4.06 8.97 -4.83
N SER A 68 -5.18 8.69 -5.50
CA SER A 68 -6.38 8.12 -4.87
C SER A 68 -6.63 6.63 -5.17
N THR A 69 -5.90 5.96 -6.09
CA THR A 69 -6.23 4.56 -6.46
C THR A 69 -5.07 3.63 -6.86
N ALA A 70 -3.80 4.05 -6.82
CA ALA A 70 -2.70 3.19 -7.27
C ALA A 70 -2.11 2.29 -6.15
N LEU A 71 -2.65 1.08 -5.97
CA LEU A 71 -1.86 -0.06 -5.46
C LEU A 71 -0.88 -0.53 -6.55
N MET A 72 0.27 0.13 -6.66
CA MET A 72 1.43 -0.40 -7.36
C MET A 72 2.26 -1.26 -6.41
N LYS A 73 2.95 -2.27 -6.96
CA LYS A 73 4.08 -2.94 -6.29
C LYS A 73 5.21 -1.92 -6.24
N THR A 74 5.19 -1.07 -5.23
CA THR A 74 6.22 -0.06 -4.99
C THR A 74 7.45 -0.79 -4.46
N THR A 75 8.62 -0.53 -5.04
CA THR A 75 9.79 -0.31 -4.18
C THR A 75 9.30 0.59 -3.07
N ALA A 76 9.19 0.05 -1.86
CA ALA A 76 8.61 0.69 -0.69
C ALA A 76 8.89 2.20 -0.72
N ASN A 77 7.88 3.00 -1.08
CA ASN A 77 7.98 4.43 -0.91
C ASN A 77 8.02 4.61 0.60
N VAL A 78 9.13 5.15 1.13
CA VAL A 78 9.44 5.21 2.57
C VAL A 78 8.28 5.79 3.38
N SER A 79 7.53 6.71 2.80
CA SER A 79 6.31 7.30 3.37
C SER A 79 5.12 6.35 3.44
N GLN A 80 4.98 5.43 2.48
CA GLN A 80 3.87 4.48 2.41
C GLN A 80 4.08 3.29 3.33
N VAL A 81 5.32 2.84 3.54
CA VAL A 81 5.63 1.82 4.56
C VAL A 81 5.31 2.35 5.94
N GLY A 82 5.71 3.58 6.27
CA GLY A 82 5.36 4.22 7.54
C GLY A 82 3.85 4.31 7.77
N GLN A 83 3.07 4.68 6.74
CA GLN A 83 1.61 4.78 6.82
C GLN A 83 0.92 3.42 6.98
N VAL A 84 1.39 2.39 6.25
CA VAL A 84 0.85 1.03 6.38
C VAL A 84 1.20 0.45 7.76
N ALA A 85 2.44 0.63 8.20
CA ALA A 85 2.91 0.17 9.50
C ALA A 85 2.13 0.81 10.65
N GLY A 86 1.78 2.10 10.57
CA GLY A 86 0.90 2.76 11.54
C GLY A 86 -0.47 2.10 11.65
N LYS A 87 -1.13 1.84 10.50
CA LYS A 87 -2.45 1.18 10.45
C LYS A 87 -2.41 -0.27 10.96
N VAL A 88 -1.35 -1.01 10.62
CA VAL A 88 -1.15 -2.39 11.09
C VAL A 88 -0.92 -2.40 12.61
N LEU A 89 -0.14 -1.46 13.13
CA LEU A 89 0.15 -1.34 14.55
C LEU A 89 -1.12 -1.01 15.36
N GLU A 90 -1.95 -0.10 14.86
CA GLU A 90 -3.25 0.23 15.45
C GLU A 90 -4.23 -0.96 15.41
N ASN A 91 -4.29 -1.66 14.27
CA ASN A 91 -5.13 -2.86 14.14
C ASN A 91 -4.70 -3.96 15.12
N LEU A 92 -3.40 -4.21 15.24
CA LEU A 92 -2.85 -5.19 16.18
C LEU A 92 -3.16 -4.80 17.62
N TYR A 93 -3.00 -3.52 17.97
CA TYR A 93 -3.32 -3.04 19.31
C TYR A 93 -4.79 -3.29 19.65
N ASN A 94 -5.71 -2.93 18.75
CA ASN A 94 -7.14 -3.14 18.93
C ASN A 94 -7.50 -4.63 19.03
N TYR A 95 -6.85 -5.49 18.25
CA TYR A 95 -7.05 -6.93 18.31
C TYR A 95 -6.60 -7.49 19.65
N VAL A 96 -5.35 -7.26 20.07
CA VAL A 96 -4.80 -7.81 21.32
C VAL A 96 -5.53 -7.25 22.54
N THR A 97 -5.87 -5.96 22.55
CA THR A 97 -6.62 -5.37 23.67
C THR A 97 -8.04 -5.91 23.80
N SER A 98 -8.65 -6.42 22.72
CA SER A 98 -9.96 -7.08 22.78
C SER A 98 -9.96 -8.39 23.59
N PHE A 99 -8.80 -9.02 23.77
CA PHE A 99 -8.65 -10.24 24.57
C PHE A 99 -8.20 -9.97 26.01
N THR A 100 -8.17 -8.71 26.43
CA THR A 100 -7.77 -8.36 27.80
C THR A 100 -8.82 -8.83 28.79
N VAL A 101 -8.36 -9.45 29.88
CA VAL A 101 -9.19 -9.90 30.99
C VAL A 101 -8.86 -9.08 32.23
N GLN A 102 -9.88 -8.65 32.98
CA GLN A 102 -9.72 -7.85 34.20
C GLN A 102 -9.13 -8.65 35.36
N THR A 103 -9.34 -9.97 35.36
CA THR A 103 -8.90 -10.88 36.42
C THR A 103 -8.19 -12.09 35.81
N MET A 104 -6.94 -12.30 36.23
CA MET A 104 -6.17 -13.47 35.82
C MET A 104 -6.72 -14.72 36.52
N PRO A 105 -6.97 -15.83 35.79
CA PRO A 105 -7.33 -17.10 36.41
C PRO A 105 -6.23 -17.61 37.34
N VAL A 106 -6.62 -18.39 38.36
CA VAL A 106 -5.74 -18.89 39.43
C VAL A 106 -4.57 -19.76 38.93
N HIS A 107 -4.62 -20.22 37.67
CA HIS A 107 -3.56 -21.01 37.00
C HIS A 107 -2.91 -20.28 35.81
N ALA A 108 -3.08 -18.96 35.71
CA ALA A 108 -2.43 -18.16 34.69
C ALA A 108 -0.91 -18.14 34.90
N ILE A 109 -0.15 -18.46 33.86
CA ILE A 109 1.32 -18.36 33.88
C ILE A 109 1.69 -16.99 33.26
N PRO A 110 2.18 -16.03 34.05
CA PRO A 110 2.55 -14.72 33.55
C PRO A 110 3.96 -14.75 32.92
N LEU A 111 4.23 -15.56 31.89
CA LEU A 111 5.51 -15.44 31.16
C LEU A 111 5.59 -16.25 29.86
N GLY A 112 5.81 -15.54 28.75
CA GLY A 112 6.78 -15.81 27.67
C GLY A 112 6.71 -17.09 26.84
N GLN A 113 5.97 -18.11 27.25
CA GLN A 113 5.79 -19.33 26.49
C GLN A 113 4.44 -19.26 25.76
N LEU A 114 4.44 -19.61 24.47
CA LEU A 114 3.22 -19.81 23.66
C LEU A 114 2.52 -21.08 24.14
N THR A 115 2.00 -21.02 25.36
CA THR A 115 1.17 -22.05 25.98
C THR A 115 -0.27 -21.58 25.96
N GLU A 116 -1.22 -22.51 25.92
CA GLU A 116 -2.67 -22.22 25.88
C GLU A 116 -3.15 -21.36 27.07
N ASN A 117 -2.38 -21.32 28.17
CA ASN A 117 -2.66 -20.57 29.39
C ASN A 117 -1.68 -19.39 29.63
N GLY A 118 -0.97 -18.96 28.59
CA GLY A 118 -0.03 -17.84 28.68
C GLY A 118 -0.75 -16.50 28.66
N TYR A 119 -0.46 -15.62 29.62
CA TYR A 119 -1.06 -14.29 29.69
C TYR A 119 -0.01 -13.19 29.46
N LEU A 120 -0.37 -12.22 28.62
CA LEU A 120 0.43 -11.03 28.35
C LEU A 120 -0.09 -9.86 29.21
N PRO A 121 0.73 -9.29 30.11
CA PRO A 121 0.34 -8.10 30.85
C PRO A 121 0.07 -6.93 29.90
N LEU A 122 -1.13 -6.34 30.01
CA LEU A 122 -1.55 -5.23 29.14
C LEU A 122 -0.57 -4.04 29.21
N LYS A 123 -0.01 -3.77 30.40
CA LYS A 123 0.95 -2.67 30.56
C LYS A 123 2.24 -2.88 29.76
N THR A 124 2.71 -4.12 29.68
CA THR A 124 3.89 -4.49 28.90
C THR A 124 3.61 -4.31 27.41
N PHE A 125 2.45 -4.76 26.94
CA PHE A 125 2.03 -4.59 25.55
C PHE A 125 1.84 -3.12 25.16
N GLN A 126 1.20 -2.32 26.03
CA GLN A 126 1.04 -0.88 25.83
C GLN A 126 2.40 -0.18 25.72
N THR A 127 3.33 -0.53 26.61
CA THR A 127 4.69 0.05 26.59
C THR A 127 5.44 -0.32 25.31
N TRP A 128 5.31 -1.57 24.83
CA TRP A 128 5.87 -1.99 23.54
C TRP A 128 5.27 -1.20 22.37
N TYR A 129 3.95 -1.04 22.34
CA TYR A 129 3.22 -0.28 21.31
C TYR A 129 3.72 1.18 21.25
N ASP A 130 3.81 1.86 22.39
CA ASP A 130 4.26 3.25 22.47
C ASP A 130 5.72 3.41 21.99
N ASN A 131 6.59 2.45 22.35
CA ASN A 131 7.98 2.44 21.90
C ASN A 131 8.09 2.26 20.39
N LEU A 132 7.35 1.31 19.82
CA LEU A 132 7.38 1.02 18.39
C LEU A 132 6.76 2.14 17.57
N SER A 133 5.62 2.69 18.02
CA SER A 133 4.95 3.82 17.38
C SER A 133 5.87 5.05 17.31
N ARG A 134 6.56 5.37 18.42
CA ARG A 134 7.54 6.47 18.45
C ARG A 134 8.73 6.23 17.52
N LYS A 135 9.25 4.99 17.47
CA LYS A 135 10.35 4.61 16.58
C LYS A 135 9.95 4.72 15.11
N LEU A 136 8.73 4.32 14.77
CA LEU A 136 8.18 4.41 13.41
C LEU A 136 7.91 5.87 13.00
N ALA A 137 7.42 6.70 13.92
CA ALA A 137 7.23 8.14 13.69
C ALA A 137 8.56 8.87 13.46
N THR A 138 9.63 8.43 14.13
CA THR A 138 10.97 9.01 13.97
C THR A 138 11.66 8.49 12.71
N ASN A 139 11.51 7.20 12.40
CA ASN A 139 12.13 6.52 11.27
C ASN A 139 11.10 5.66 10.53
N PRO A 140 10.55 6.13 9.40
CA PRO A 140 9.57 5.36 8.62
C PRO A 140 10.11 4.02 8.07
N ASN A 141 11.44 3.86 7.97
CA ASN A 141 12.12 2.62 7.55
C ASN A 141 12.57 1.72 8.71
N TYR A 142 12.10 1.95 9.94
CA TYR A 142 12.52 1.16 11.12
C TYR A 142 12.29 -0.35 10.94
N LEU A 143 11.25 -0.75 10.20
CA LEU A 143 10.90 -2.15 9.99
C LEU A 143 11.71 -2.86 8.89
N ASP A 144 12.37 -2.11 8.00
CA ASP A 144 13.20 -2.67 6.93
C ASP A 144 14.64 -2.94 7.40
N THR A 145 15.04 -2.41 8.55
CA THR A 145 16.39 -2.65 9.08
C THR A 145 16.45 -3.99 9.80
N GLU A 146 17.33 -4.88 9.32
CA GLU A 146 17.56 -6.28 9.73
C GLU A 146 17.88 -6.50 11.23
N LYS A 147 17.83 -5.45 12.05
CA LYS A 147 18.16 -5.42 13.49
C LYS A 147 16.96 -5.09 14.38
N SER A 148 15.76 -5.48 13.99
CA SER A 148 14.58 -5.43 14.88
C SER A 148 14.38 -6.79 15.54
N ALA A 149 15.18 -7.08 16.56
CA ALA A 149 14.97 -8.15 17.52
C ALA A 149 15.17 -7.60 18.93
#